data_AF-A0A4R0H5V6-F1
#
_entry.id   AF-A0A4R0H5V6-F1
#
_cell.length_a   1.000
_cell.length_b   1.000
_cell.length_c   1.000
_cell.angle_alpha   90.00
_cell.angle_beta   90.00
_cell.angle_gamma   90.00
#
_symmetry.space_group_name_H-M   'P 1'
#
loop_
_entity.id
_entity.type
_entity.pdbx_description
1 polymer ?
#
loop_
_entity_poly.entity_id
_entity_poly.type
_entity_poly.pdbx_seq_one_letter_code
_entity_poly.pdbx_strand_id
1 'polypeptide(L)'
;MNQVTHTKPRPKFVEVLLADKHSIPLSIALHLVPGALIVAVYAFVAAPLVRAIGYPPFLAWAVALAVVLFPLLLGMAWLGKQATGRYCLRGGALQYMDRPVPRGKLIALISFCLVWMTVVSLSLTPLDNFLYDNAFSWIHYAGTGDSATSYLNGYSQQKLLTTLLICGPFTGWFLPLIEEYYFRGFLLPRLAQLRGWAPFFNVFFFSVYHFWAPWTVLSKLVFLYPGVHLAWKKRDIRISIGMHPGSALLLTVVGVIAVAMGRTSL
;
A
#
# COMPACT_ATOMS: atom_id res chain seq x y z
N MET A 1 -11.27 -26.78 -37.75
CA MET A 1 -10.78 -27.76 -36.75
C MET A 1 -10.69 -27.03 -35.41
N ASN A 2 -11.74 -27.11 -34.59
CA ASN A 2 -11.77 -26.43 -33.29
C ASN A 2 -10.89 -27.21 -32.31
N GLN A 3 -9.72 -26.67 -31.96
CA GLN A 3 -8.99 -27.17 -30.80
C GLN A 3 -9.78 -26.78 -29.55
N VAL A 4 -10.52 -27.75 -29.01
CA VAL A 4 -10.99 -27.70 -27.63
C VAL A 4 -9.76 -27.74 -26.75
N THR A 5 -9.29 -26.58 -26.31
CA THR A 5 -8.26 -26.49 -25.27
C THR A 5 -8.87 -27.07 -24.00
N HIS A 6 -8.54 -28.33 -23.69
CA HIS A 6 -8.82 -28.93 -22.39
C HIS A 6 -7.99 -28.22 -21.32
N THR A 7 -8.46 -27.06 -20.87
CA THR A 7 -7.95 -26.44 -19.64
C THR A 7 -8.37 -27.35 -18.50
N LYS A 8 -7.41 -27.93 -17.77
CA LYS A 8 -7.69 -28.64 -16.51
C LYS A 8 -8.65 -27.79 -15.66
N PRO A 9 -9.68 -28.39 -15.05
CA PRO A 9 -10.60 -27.65 -14.18
C PRO A 9 -9.80 -26.94 -13.09
N ARG A 10 -10.09 -25.66 -12.89
CA ARG A 10 -9.36 -24.84 -11.92
C ARG A 10 -9.74 -25.28 -10.50
N PRO A 11 -8.83 -25.19 -9.53
CA PRO A 11 -9.21 -25.35 -8.14
C PRO A 11 -10.31 -24.34 -7.77
N LYS A 12 -11.33 -24.75 -7.02
CA LYS A 12 -12.49 -23.92 -6.66
C LYS A 12 -12.09 -22.56 -6.06
N PHE A 13 -11.04 -22.51 -5.24
CA PHE A 13 -10.59 -21.25 -4.64
C PHE A 13 -10.04 -20.26 -5.69
N VAL A 14 -9.44 -20.75 -6.78
CA VAL A 14 -8.95 -19.90 -7.87
C VAL A 14 -10.12 -19.26 -8.60
N GLU A 15 -11.19 -20.01 -8.84
CA GLU A 15 -12.42 -19.49 -9.44
C GLU A 15 -13.04 -18.40 -8.56
N VAL A 16 -13.10 -18.63 -7.25
CA VAL A 16 -13.59 -17.64 -6.27
C VAL A 16 -12.73 -16.37 -6.30
N LEU A 17 -11.40 -16.50 -6.32
CA LEU A 17 -10.50 -15.34 -6.36
C LEU A 17 -10.59 -14.58 -7.68
N LEU A 18 -10.77 -15.28 -8.80
CA LEU A 18 -10.86 -14.67 -10.13
C LEU A 18 -12.27 -14.20 -10.51
N ALA A 19 -13.30 -14.52 -9.71
CA ALA A 19 -14.67 -14.10 -9.96
C ALA A 19 -14.80 -12.57 -10.08
N ASP A 20 -15.79 -12.13 -10.87
CA ASP A 20 -16.10 -10.71 -11.07
C ASP A 20 -16.58 -10.02 -9.80
N LYS A 21 -17.08 -10.79 -8.83
CA LYS A 21 -17.57 -10.30 -7.54
C LYS A 21 -17.10 -11.22 -6.43
N HIS A 22 -16.55 -10.62 -5.38
CA HIS A 22 -16.28 -11.32 -4.13
C HIS A 22 -17.46 -11.15 -3.18
N SER A 23 -17.68 -12.16 -2.33
CA SER A 23 -18.58 -11.98 -1.18
C SER A 23 -17.99 -10.93 -0.23
N ILE A 24 -18.84 -10.21 0.49
CA ILE A 24 -18.39 -9.16 1.43
C ILE A 24 -17.41 -9.72 2.48
N PRO A 25 -17.66 -10.88 3.13
CA PRO A 25 -16.72 -11.44 4.09
C PRO A 25 -15.35 -11.77 3.47
N LEU A 26 -15.33 -12.32 2.25
CA LEU A 26 -14.08 -12.59 1.53
C LEU A 26 -13.34 -11.29 1.23
N SER A 27 -14.04 -10.25 0.75
CA SER A 27 -13.43 -8.96 0.52
C SER A 27 -12.82 -8.40 1.79
N ILE A 28 -13.54 -8.40 2.93
CA ILE A 28 -13.00 -7.93 4.21
C ILE A 28 -11.74 -8.71 4.58
N ALA A 29 -11.78 -10.05 4.51
CA ALA A 29 -10.65 -10.90 4.82
C ALA A 29 -9.43 -10.60 3.93
N LEU A 30 -9.63 -10.48 2.61
CA LEU A 30 -8.56 -10.16 1.67
C LEU A 30 -7.97 -8.76 1.89
N HIS A 31 -8.74 -7.79 2.40
CA HIS A 31 -8.16 -6.49 2.75
C HIS A 31 -7.34 -6.57 4.05
N LEU A 32 -7.83 -7.29 5.06
CA LEU A 32 -7.26 -7.23 6.42
C LEU A 32 -6.14 -8.24 6.67
N VAL A 33 -6.25 -9.47 6.15
CA VAL A 33 -5.27 -10.54 6.41
C VAL A 33 -3.84 -10.12 6.08
N PRO A 34 -3.54 -9.48 4.93
CA PRO A 34 -2.19 -8.99 4.64
C PRO A 34 -1.62 -8.08 5.73
N GLY A 35 -2.45 -7.22 6.32
CA GLY A 35 -2.02 -6.25 7.34
C GLY A 35 -1.68 -6.93 8.65
N ALA A 36 -2.53 -7.88 9.06
CA ALA A 36 -2.28 -8.71 10.24
C ALA A 36 -0.99 -9.52 10.09
N LEU A 37 -0.74 -10.08 8.89
CA LEU A 37 0.50 -10.80 8.60
C LEU A 37 1.72 -9.86 8.68
N ILE A 38 1.63 -8.62 8.20
CA ILE A 38 2.75 -7.65 8.29
C ILE A 38 3.08 -7.36 9.75
N VAL A 39 2.08 -7.10 10.59
CA VAL A 39 2.30 -6.88 12.03
C VAL A 39 2.93 -8.11 12.68
N ALA A 40 2.46 -9.32 12.36
CA ALA A 40 3.03 -10.56 12.89
C ALA A 40 4.49 -10.74 12.45
N VAL A 41 4.81 -10.57 11.17
CA VAL A 41 6.19 -10.66 10.66
C VAL A 41 7.07 -9.58 11.30
N TYR A 42 6.57 -8.36 11.45
CA TYR A 42 7.29 -7.30 12.14
C TYR A 42 7.62 -7.71 13.59
N ALA A 43 6.62 -8.11 14.36
CA ALA A 43 6.77 -8.39 15.79
C ALA A 43 7.68 -9.60 16.06
N PHE A 44 7.49 -10.69 15.32
CA PHE A 44 8.13 -11.98 15.62
C PHE A 44 9.41 -12.23 14.83
N VAL A 45 9.66 -11.52 13.74
CA VAL A 45 10.82 -11.78 12.85
C VAL A 45 11.65 -10.52 12.62
N ALA A 46 11.07 -9.50 12.00
CA ALA A 46 11.84 -8.38 11.49
C ALA A 46 12.38 -7.47 12.60
N ALA A 47 11.57 -7.13 13.60
CA ALA A 47 11.98 -6.23 14.66
C ALA A 47 13.06 -6.85 15.58
N PRO A 48 12.98 -8.13 16.02
CA PRO A 48 14.07 -8.79 16.72
C PRO A 48 15.38 -8.81 15.92
N LEU A 49 15.32 -9.18 14.63
CA LEU A 49 16.48 -9.27 13.75
C LEU A 49 17.18 -7.91 13.56
N VAL A 50 16.41 -6.87 13.24
CA VAL A 50 16.93 -5.52 12.97
C VAL A 50 17.50 -4.88 14.23
N ARG A 51 16.88 -5.13 15.40
CA ARG A 51 17.46 -4.71 16.69
C ARG A 51 18.78 -5.40 16.96
N ALA A 52 18.90 -6.70 16.68
CA ALA A 52 20.13 -7.46 16.90
C ALA A 52 21.32 -6.95 16.08
N ILE A 53 21.07 -6.43 14.86
CA ILE A 53 22.12 -5.81 14.02
C ILE A 53 22.28 -4.30 14.28
N GLY A 54 21.51 -3.71 15.20
CA GLY A 54 21.63 -2.32 15.62
C GLY A 54 21.23 -1.29 14.56
N TYR A 55 20.21 -1.60 13.74
CA TYR A 55 19.66 -0.71 12.71
C TYR A 55 18.31 -0.09 13.13
N PRO A 56 17.89 1.02 12.49
CA PRO A 56 16.61 1.68 12.77
C PRO A 56 15.38 0.79 12.55
N PRO A 57 14.31 0.95 13.35
CA PRO A 57 13.07 0.18 13.19
C PRO A 57 12.40 0.31 11.82
N PHE A 58 12.67 1.39 11.08
CA PHE A 58 12.20 1.55 9.71
C PHE A 58 12.62 0.38 8.80
N LEU A 59 13.82 -0.19 9.00
CA LEU A 59 14.27 -1.38 8.28
C LEU A 59 13.40 -2.60 8.60
N ALA A 60 12.97 -2.76 9.85
CA ALA A 60 12.12 -3.88 10.24
C ALA A 60 10.74 -3.81 9.55
N TRP A 61 10.16 -2.62 9.45
CA TRP A 61 8.92 -2.42 8.69
C TRP A 61 9.09 -2.71 7.21
N ALA A 62 10.18 -2.25 6.59
CA ALA A 62 10.47 -2.55 5.18
C ALA A 62 10.59 -4.05 4.92
N VAL A 63 11.27 -4.79 5.80
CA VAL A 63 11.37 -6.25 5.73
C VAL A 63 10.00 -6.92 5.89
N ALA A 64 9.21 -6.52 6.90
CA ALA A 64 7.90 -7.10 7.14
C ALA A 64 6.93 -6.89 5.96
N LEU A 65 6.90 -5.68 5.39
CA LEU A 65 6.14 -5.37 4.20
C LEU A 65 6.60 -6.20 3.00
N ALA A 66 7.91 -6.29 2.76
CA ALA A 66 8.46 -7.07 1.65
C ALA A 66 8.07 -8.56 1.75
N VAL A 67 8.24 -9.16 2.92
CA VAL A 67 7.92 -10.59 3.17
C VAL A 67 6.45 -10.91 2.86
N VAL A 68 5.52 -9.97 3.06
CA VAL A 68 4.09 -10.19 2.78
C VAL A 68 3.68 -9.76 1.38
N LEU A 69 4.15 -8.60 0.91
CA LEU A 69 3.71 -8.02 -0.36
C LEU A 69 4.31 -8.73 -1.58
N PHE A 70 5.56 -9.19 -1.53
CA PHE A 70 6.14 -9.93 -2.67
C PHE A 70 5.38 -11.23 -2.96
N PRO A 71 5.04 -12.08 -1.96
CA PRO A 71 4.16 -13.22 -2.20
C PRO A 71 2.79 -12.86 -2.76
N LEU A 72 2.18 -11.73 -2.36
CA LEU A 72 0.93 -11.26 -2.96
C LEU A 72 1.11 -10.92 -4.44
N LEU A 73 2.19 -10.23 -4.81
CA LEU A 73 2.53 -9.94 -6.21
C LEU A 73 2.69 -11.22 -7.03
N LEU A 74 3.44 -12.20 -6.50
CA LEU A 74 3.63 -13.50 -7.14
C LEU A 74 2.31 -14.27 -7.25
N GLY A 75 1.47 -14.23 -6.21
CA GLY A 75 0.14 -14.81 -6.19
C GLY A 75 -0.77 -14.22 -7.27
N MET A 76 -0.76 -12.89 -7.44
CA MET A 76 -1.52 -12.23 -8.51
C MET A 76 -1.00 -12.62 -9.90
N ALA A 77 0.32 -12.70 -10.10
CA ALA A 77 0.89 -13.15 -11.37
C ALA A 77 0.52 -14.62 -11.67
N TRP A 78 0.51 -15.48 -10.64
CA TRP A 78 0.07 -16.86 -10.73
C TRP A 78 -1.42 -16.96 -11.04
N LEU A 79 -2.28 -16.15 -10.41
CA LEU A 79 -3.70 -16.05 -10.76
C LEU A 79 -3.88 -15.59 -12.22
N GLY A 80 -3.04 -14.68 -12.70
CA GLY A 80 -3.00 -14.31 -14.13
C GLY A 80 -2.63 -15.46 -15.05
N LYS A 81 -1.69 -16.33 -14.62
CA LYS A 81 -1.40 -17.59 -15.33
C LYS A 81 -2.58 -18.53 -15.34
N GLN A 82 -3.30 -18.66 -14.22
CA GLN A 82 -4.51 -19.49 -14.19
C GLN A 82 -5.57 -18.94 -15.15
N ALA A 83 -5.70 -17.60 -15.25
CA ALA A 83 -6.66 -16.93 -16.11
C ALA A 83 -6.32 -17.03 -17.61
N THR A 84 -5.04 -16.86 -17.97
CA THR A 84 -4.61 -16.61 -19.38
C THR A 84 -3.64 -17.66 -19.94
N GLY A 85 -3.16 -18.60 -19.11
CA GLY A 85 -2.13 -19.57 -19.45
C GLY A 85 -0.68 -19.07 -19.29
N ARG A 86 -0.44 -17.77 -19.04
CA ARG A 86 0.90 -17.18 -18.87
C ARG A 86 0.96 -16.27 -17.64
N TYR A 87 2.12 -16.20 -16.99
CA TYR A 87 2.31 -15.26 -15.88
C TYR A 87 2.13 -13.83 -16.40
N CYS A 88 1.09 -13.15 -15.91
CA CYS A 88 0.79 -11.78 -16.27
C CYS A 88 -0.01 -11.11 -15.14
N LEU A 89 0.12 -9.79 -15.03
CA LEU A 89 -0.74 -8.99 -14.16
C LEU A 89 -1.85 -8.35 -14.98
N ARG A 90 -1.47 -7.63 -16.04
CA ARG A 90 -2.37 -6.99 -17.00
C ARG A 90 -3.04 -8.03 -17.89
N GLY A 91 -4.36 -7.90 -18.06
CA GLY A 91 -5.17 -8.86 -18.82
C GLY A 91 -5.31 -10.22 -18.14
N GLY A 92 -4.77 -10.38 -16.92
CA GLY A 92 -4.91 -11.55 -16.08
C GLY A 92 -5.75 -11.24 -14.84
N ALA A 93 -5.12 -11.25 -13.66
CA ALA A 93 -5.83 -11.05 -12.40
C ALA A 93 -6.26 -9.58 -12.15
N LEU A 94 -5.53 -8.61 -12.70
CA LEU A 94 -5.76 -7.18 -12.48
C LEU A 94 -6.70 -6.56 -13.52
N GLN A 95 -7.58 -5.66 -13.06
CA GLN A 95 -8.38 -4.77 -13.91
C GLN A 95 -7.88 -3.32 -13.81
N TYR A 96 -8.52 -2.40 -14.55
CA TYR A 96 -8.17 -0.97 -14.64
C TYR A 96 -6.78 -0.69 -15.24
N MET A 97 -6.26 -1.64 -16.02
CA MET A 97 -4.94 -1.58 -16.67
C MET A 97 -5.01 -1.15 -18.15
N ASP A 98 -6.20 -0.84 -18.67
CA ASP A 98 -6.43 -0.54 -20.09
C ASP A 98 -6.10 0.89 -20.50
N ARG A 99 -5.73 1.73 -19.53
CA ARG A 99 -5.23 3.09 -19.74
C ARG A 99 -6.22 4.01 -20.50
N PRO A 100 -7.51 4.05 -20.14
CA PRO A 100 -8.51 4.83 -20.87
C PRO A 100 -8.31 6.35 -20.79
N VAL A 101 -7.55 6.86 -19.80
CA VAL A 101 -7.31 8.29 -19.65
C VAL A 101 -6.17 8.77 -20.56
N PRO A 102 -6.37 9.79 -21.41
CA PRO A 102 -5.31 10.39 -22.22
C PRO A 102 -4.20 11.02 -21.37
N ARG A 103 -2.98 11.10 -21.91
CA ARG A 103 -1.78 11.50 -21.17
C ARG A 103 -1.91 12.85 -20.45
N GLY A 104 -2.34 13.91 -21.15
CA GLY A 104 -2.46 15.25 -20.53
C GLY A 104 -3.45 15.28 -19.36
N LYS A 105 -4.62 14.64 -19.53
CA LYS A 105 -5.62 14.51 -18.46
C LYS A 105 -5.11 13.64 -17.32
N LEU A 106 -4.37 12.58 -17.61
CA LEU A 106 -3.76 11.73 -16.59
C LEU A 106 -2.77 12.50 -15.74
N ILE A 107 -1.89 13.29 -16.37
CA ILE A 107 -0.91 14.14 -15.65
C ILE A 107 -1.64 15.10 -14.73
N ALA A 108 -2.65 15.83 -15.22
CA ALA A 108 -3.42 16.75 -14.39
C ALA A 108 -4.09 16.06 -13.18
N LEU A 109 -4.68 14.88 -13.38
CA LEU A 109 -5.29 14.10 -12.30
C LEU A 109 -4.26 13.60 -11.28
N ILE A 110 -3.10 13.10 -11.75
CA ILE A 110 -2.01 12.66 -10.87
C ILE A 110 -1.48 13.85 -10.07
N SER A 111 -1.19 14.99 -10.71
CA SER A 111 -0.71 16.20 -10.02
C SER A 111 -1.69 16.66 -8.95
N PHE A 112 -2.98 16.74 -9.28
CA PHE A 112 -4.02 17.08 -8.31
C PHE A 112 -4.03 16.11 -7.12
N CYS A 113 -4.08 14.80 -7.38
CA CYS A 113 -4.14 13.79 -6.32
C CYS A 113 -2.88 13.75 -5.47
N LEU A 114 -1.70 13.92 -6.07
CA LEU A 114 -0.41 13.93 -5.37
C LEU A 114 -0.32 15.15 -4.43
N VAL A 115 -0.68 16.34 -4.93
CA VAL A 115 -0.74 17.55 -4.10
C VAL A 115 -1.77 17.38 -2.98
N TRP A 116 -2.97 16.88 -3.30
CA TRP A 116 -4.00 16.59 -2.30
C TRP A 116 -3.48 15.65 -1.21
N MET A 117 -2.97 14.48 -1.59
CA MET A 117 -2.50 13.48 -0.64
C MET A 117 -1.37 14.04 0.25
N THR A 118 -0.43 14.78 -0.32
CA THR A 118 0.71 15.34 0.42
C THR A 118 0.25 16.45 1.38
N VAL A 119 -0.48 17.46 0.89
CA VAL A 119 -0.88 18.62 1.70
C VAL A 119 -1.88 18.21 2.78
N VAL A 120 -2.87 17.40 2.43
CA VAL A 120 -3.92 16.99 3.38
C VAL A 120 -3.38 16.01 4.42
N SER A 121 -2.48 15.09 4.06
CA SER A 121 -1.88 14.20 5.07
C SER A 121 -1.05 14.97 6.10
N LEU A 122 -0.24 15.94 5.67
CA LEU A 122 0.49 16.82 6.60
C LEU A 122 -0.44 17.65 7.48
N SER A 123 -1.50 18.21 6.90
CA SER A 123 -2.49 19.03 7.62
C SER A 123 -3.29 18.25 8.66
N LEU A 124 -3.41 16.92 8.50
CA LEU A 124 -4.14 16.03 9.42
C LEU A 124 -3.25 15.43 10.51
N THR A 125 -1.95 15.72 10.53
CA THR A 125 -1.04 15.25 11.59
C THR A 125 -1.51 15.63 13.01
N PRO A 126 -2.02 16.85 13.28
CA PRO A 126 -2.56 17.18 14.60
C PRO A 126 -3.75 16.30 15.02
N LEU A 127 -4.61 15.91 14.06
CA LEU A 127 -5.71 14.98 14.32
C LEU A 127 -5.16 13.58 14.66
N ASP A 128 -4.19 13.10 13.89
CA ASP A 128 -3.56 11.80 14.12
C ASP A 128 -2.91 11.73 15.52
N ASN A 129 -2.21 12.79 15.93
CA ASN A 129 -1.60 12.89 17.25
C ASN A 129 -2.67 12.94 18.36
N PHE A 130 -3.70 13.77 18.20
CA PHE A 130 -4.82 13.83 19.14
C PHE A 130 -5.47 12.45 19.35
N LEU A 131 -5.73 11.72 18.27
CA LEU A 131 -6.32 10.38 18.34
C LEU A 131 -5.35 9.39 19.00
N TYR A 132 -4.06 9.46 18.69
CA TYR A 132 -3.05 8.63 19.34
C TYR A 132 -3.03 8.87 20.85
N ASP A 133 -2.84 10.11 21.29
CA ASP A 133 -2.68 10.46 22.71
C ASP A 133 -3.90 10.08 23.56
N ASN A 134 -5.11 10.28 23.02
CA ASN A 134 -6.35 10.10 23.76
C ASN A 134 -6.94 8.68 23.70
N ALA A 135 -6.63 7.89 22.67
CA ALA A 135 -7.30 6.60 22.44
C ALA A 135 -6.37 5.43 22.11
N PHE A 136 -5.15 5.69 21.63
CA PHE A 136 -4.23 4.64 21.14
C PHE A 136 -2.84 4.69 21.75
N SER A 137 -2.64 5.47 22.82
CA SER A 137 -1.36 5.62 23.52
C SER A 137 -0.85 4.33 24.15
N TRP A 138 -1.70 3.31 24.28
CA TRP A 138 -1.35 1.96 24.71
C TRP A 138 -0.70 1.09 23.61
N ILE A 139 -0.70 1.55 22.35
CA ILE A 139 -0.06 0.86 21.24
C ILE A 139 1.34 1.44 21.03
N HIS A 140 2.37 0.65 21.37
CA HIS A 140 3.76 1.06 21.23
C HIS A 140 4.46 0.29 20.12
N TYR A 141 4.53 0.86 18.92
CA TYR A 141 5.47 0.40 17.90
C TYR A 141 6.70 1.32 17.91
N ALA A 142 7.86 0.79 17.53
CA ALA A 142 9.06 1.61 17.49
C ALA A 142 8.90 2.69 16.39
N GLY A 143 8.91 3.96 16.81
CA GLY A 143 8.65 5.13 15.95
C GLY A 143 7.24 5.73 16.05
N THR A 144 6.39 5.29 16.99
CA THR A 144 5.06 5.91 17.24
C THR A 144 5.12 6.92 18.38
N GLY A 145 4.60 8.14 18.18
CA GLY A 145 4.23 9.06 19.26
C GLY A 145 5.01 10.36 19.42
N ASP A 146 6.30 10.44 19.06
CA ASP A 146 7.11 11.57 19.54
C ASP A 146 7.52 12.62 18.48
N SER A 147 7.50 12.29 17.19
CA SER A 147 7.59 13.21 16.03
C SER A 147 7.83 12.42 14.74
N ALA A 148 7.70 13.07 13.57
CA ALA A 148 8.06 12.50 12.28
C ALA A 148 9.55 12.09 12.14
N THR A 149 10.39 12.42 13.13
CA THR A 149 11.83 12.18 13.13
C THR A 149 12.34 11.45 14.37
N SER A 150 11.50 11.20 15.38
CA SER A 150 11.94 10.59 16.65
C SER A 150 12.54 9.20 16.47
N TYR A 151 12.12 8.45 15.44
CA TYR A 151 12.71 7.16 15.07
C TYR A 151 14.15 7.26 14.53
N LEU A 152 14.62 8.47 14.22
CA LEU A 152 15.99 8.75 13.79
C LEU A 152 16.94 8.98 14.97
N ASN A 153 16.39 9.29 16.16
CA ASN A 153 17.18 9.58 17.35
C ASN A 153 17.97 8.35 17.80
N GLY A 154 19.24 8.56 18.19
CA GLY A 154 20.12 7.48 18.67
C GLY A 154 20.86 6.69 17.59
N TYR A 155 20.62 6.96 16.30
CA TYR A 155 21.34 6.34 15.19
C TYR A 155 22.33 7.31 14.54
N SER A 156 23.51 6.81 14.16
CA SER A 156 24.47 7.62 13.41
C SER A 156 23.92 7.97 12.02
N GLN A 157 24.32 9.12 11.48
CA GLN A 157 23.93 9.55 10.13
C GLN A 157 24.20 8.47 9.07
N GLN A 158 25.33 7.75 9.19
CA GLN A 158 25.66 6.63 8.32
C GLN A 158 24.61 5.51 8.38
N LYS A 159 24.18 5.09 9.58
CA LYS A 159 23.14 4.06 9.73
C LYS A 159 21.79 4.53 9.16
N LEU A 160 21.44 5.79 9.37
CA LEU A 160 20.23 6.38 8.80
C LEU A 160 20.26 6.39 7.27
N LEU A 161 21.35 6.89 6.67
CA LEU A 161 21.52 6.91 5.22
C LEU A 161 21.52 5.51 4.62
N THR A 162 22.27 4.57 5.19
CA THR A 162 22.26 3.17 4.73
C THR A 162 20.85 2.59 4.78
N THR A 163 20.11 2.84 5.86
CA THR A 163 18.72 2.38 6.01
C THR A 163 17.82 2.97 4.94
N LEU A 164 17.89 4.28 4.70
CA LEU A 164 17.06 4.96 3.72
C LEU A 164 17.43 4.56 2.28
N LEU A 165 18.71 4.34 1.97
CA LEU A 165 19.14 3.87 0.65
C LEU A 165 18.68 2.44 0.36
N ILE A 166 18.70 1.56 1.37
CA ILE A 166 18.18 0.19 1.24
C ILE A 166 16.66 0.20 1.16
N CYS A 167 15.98 0.88 2.09
CA CYS A 167 14.53 0.81 2.23
C CYS A 167 13.78 1.71 1.26
N GLY A 168 14.39 2.81 0.83
CA GLY A 168 13.76 3.87 0.04
C GLY A 168 13.18 3.38 -1.29
N PRO A 169 13.91 2.60 -2.11
CA PRO A 169 13.33 2.04 -3.34
C PRO A 169 12.09 1.16 -3.08
N PHE A 170 12.09 0.41 -1.97
CA PHE A 170 10.99 -0.47 -1.60
C PHE A 170 9.82 0.32 -1.04
N THR A 171 10.01 0.97 0.11
CA THR A 171 8.97 1.70 0.85
C THR A 171 8.49 2.95 0.14
N GLY A 172 9.37 3.62 -0.61
CA GLY A 172 9.04 4.80 -1.39
C GLY A 172 8.38 4.49 -2.73
N TRP A 173 8.46 3.25 -3.26
CA TRP A 173 7.87 2.96 -4.57
C TRP A 173 7.35 1.53 -4.71
N PHE A 174 8.22 0.52 -4.67
CA PHE A 174 7.83 -0.85 -5.06
C PHE A 174 6.75 -1.47 -4.17
N LEU A 175 6.82 -1.29 -2.86
CA LEU A 175 5.86 -1.86 -1.92
C LEU A 175 4.49 -1.16 -2.04
N PRO A 176 4.38 0.18 -2.02
CA PRO A 176 3.13 0.87 -2.35
C PRO A 176 2.57 0.51 -3.74
N LEU A 177 3.44 0.25 -4.72
CA LEU A 177 3.00 -0.16 -6.06
C LEU A 177 2.33 -1.53 -6.04
N ILE A 178 2.86 -2.49 -5.26
CA ILE A 178 2.22 -3.80 -5.07
C ILE A 178 0.87 -3.63 -4.38
N GLU A 179 0.77 -2.75 -3.38
CA GLU A 179 -0.50 -2.42 -2.73
C GLU A 179 -1.50 -1.86 -3.74
N GLU A 180 -1.10 -0.94 -4.61
CA GLU A 180 -2.00 -0.43 -5.66
C GLU A 180 -2.50 -1.57 -6.55
N TYR A 181 -1.60 -2.43 -7.05
CA TYR A 181 -2.01 -3.59 -7.83
C TYR A 181 -2.99 -4.49 -7.08
N TYR A 182 -2.74 -4.75 -5.80
CA TYR A 182 -3.60 -5.61 -5.00
C TYR A 182 -4.95 -4.94 -4.66
N PHE A 183 -4.94 -3.77 -4.05
CA PHE A 183 -6.16 -3.15 -3.56
C PHE A 183 -6.99 -2.50 -4.67
N ARG A 184 -6.36 -1.83 -5.65
CA ARG A 184 -7.07 -1.06 -6.69
C ARG A 184 -7.18 -1.84 -7.99
N GLY A 185 -6.17 -2.65 -8.31
CA GLY A 185 -6.17 -3.50 -9.51
C GLY A 185 -6.90 -4.83 -9.31
N PHE A 186 -6.80 -5.44 -8.13
CA PHE A 186 -7.36 -6.76 -7.86
C PHE A 186 -8.66 -6.70 -7.03
N LEU A 187 -8.68 -6.06 -5.85
CA LEU A 187 -9.84 -6.10 -4.96
C LEU A 187 -10.97 -5.14 -5.35
N LEU A 188 -10.66 -3.86 -5.61
CA LEU A 188 -11.66 -2.83 -5.90
C LEU A 188 -12.61 -3.17 -7.07
N PRO A 189 -12.17 -3.73 -8.21
CA PRO A 189 -13.07 -4.10 -9.30
C PRO A 189 -14.06 -5.19 -8.91
N ARG A 190 -13.70 -6.03 -7.91
CA ARG A 190 -14.51 -7.16 -7.43
C ARG A 190 -15.52 -6.78 -6.34
N LEU A 191 -15.64 -5.47 -6.07
CA LEU A 191 -16.65 -4.87 -5.21
C LEU A 191 -17.84 -4.30 -6.01
N ALA A 192 -18.05 -4.74 -7.26
CA ALA A 192 -19.06 -4.17 -8.15
C ALA A 192 -20.48 -4.16 -7.56
N GLN A 193 -20.81 -5.09 -6.66
CA GLN A 193 -22.08 -5.11 -5.91
C GLN A 193 -22.30 -3.87 -5.05
N LEU A 194 -21.24 -3.21 -4.59
CA LEU A 194 -21.31 -1.99 -3.76
C LEU A 194 -21.48 -0.71 -4.61
N ARG A 195 -21.38 -0.80 -5.95
CA ARG A 195 -21.56 0.33 -6.87
C ARG A 195 -20.69 1.52 -6.46
N GLY A 196 -21.30 2.70 -6.24
CA GLY A 196 -20.62 3.92 -5.82
C GLY A 196 -19.96 3.86 -4.44
N TRP A 197 -20.33 2.91 -3.60
CA TRP A 197 -19.70 2.68 -2.29
C TRP A 197 -18.42 1.86 -2.36
N ALA A 198 -18.14 1.19 -3.49
CA ALA A 198 -16.92 0.39 -3.67
C ALA A 198 -15.61 1.13 -3.33
N PRO A 199 -15.34 2.35 -3.84
CA PRO A 199 -14.12 3.08 -3.47
C PRO A 199 -14.06 3.44 -1.98
N PHE A 200 -15.19 3.77 -1.35
CA PHE A 200 -15.21 4.06 0.09
C PHE A 200 -14.87 2.81 0.91
N PHE A 201 -15.54 1.68 0.61
CA PHE A 201 -15.27 0.39 1.25
C PHE A 201 -13.80 0.00 1.12
N ASN A 202 -13.24 0.12 -0.09
CA ASN A 202 -11.84 -0.21 -0.36
C ASN A 202 -10.88 0.68 0.42
N VAL A 203 -11.09 2.01 0.45
CA VAL A 203 -10.22 2.93 1.19
C VAL A 203 -10.34 2.69 2.70
N PHE A 204 -11.55 2.47 3.21
CA PHE A 204 -11.76 2.19 4.64
C PHE A 204 -10.97 0.96 5.08
N PHE A 205 -11.16 -0.19 4.42
CA PHE A 205 -10.45 -1.41 4.79
C PHE A 205 -8.96 -1.37 4.47
N PHE A 206 -8.53 -0.64 3.43
CA PHE A 206 -7.11 -0.35 3.19
C PHE A 206 -6.51 0.50 4.33
N SER A 207 -7.29 1.42 4.91
CA SER A 207 -6.84 2.23 6.03
C SER A 207 -6.69 1.37 7.29
N VAL A 208 -7.66 0.49 7.57
CA VAL A 208 -7.63 -0.46 8.70
C VAL A 208 -6.54 -1.51 8.55
N TYR A 209 -6.22 -1.92 7.31
CA TYR A 209 -5.10 -2.82 7.00
C TYR A 209 -3.77 -2.36 7.63
N HIS A 210 -3.61 -1.06 7.89
CA HIS A 210 -2.49 -0.50 8.65
C HIS A 210 -2.67 -0.68 10.16
N PHE A 211 -2.77 -1.93 10.63
CA PHE A 211 -2.96 -2.26 12.05
C PHE A 211 -1.88 -1.69 12.98
N TRP A 212 -0.75 -1.24 12.44
CA TRP A 212 0.33 -0.59 13.18
C TRP A 212 0.13 0.91 13.42
N ALA A 213 -0.91 1.52 12.83
CA ALA A 213 -1.23 2.94 12.99
C ALA A 213 -2.75 3.20 12.96
N PRO A 214 -3.56 2.55 13.82
CA PRO A 214 -5.03 2.64 13.76
C PRO A 214 -5.59 4.05 13.97
N TRP A 215 -4.89 4.93 14.69
CA TRP A 215 -5.27 6.34 14.85
C TRP A 215 -5.33 7.12 13.53
N THR A 216 -4.56 6.69 12.51
CA THR A 216 -4.51 7.37 11.21
C THR A 216 -5.62 6.95 10.24
N VAL A 217 -6.55 6.06 10.65
CA VAL A 217 -7.59 5.53 9.76
C VAL A 217 -8.46 6.65 9.18
N LEU A 218 -8.86 7.62 10.01
CA LEU A 218 -9.67 8.75 9.56
C LEU A 218 -8.91 9.61 8.55
N SER A 219 -7.64 9.91 8.83
CA SER A 219 -6.81 10.72 7.95
C SER A 219 -6.57 10.04 6.60
N LYS A 220 -6.21 8.75 6.61
CA LYS A 220 -6.06 7.92 5.40
C LYS A 220 -7.33 7.92 4.56
N LEU A 221 -8.50 7.82 5.20
CA LEU A 221 -9.78 7.90 4.51
C LEU A 221 -9.94 9.22 3.75
N VAL A 222 -9.53 10.34 4.33
CA VAL A 222 -9.64 11.66 3.67
C VAL A 222 -8.60 11.84 2.57
N PHE A 223 -7.31 11.61 2.86
CA PHE A 223 -6.25 11.95 1.92
C PHE A 223 -6.10 10.95 0.76
N LEU A 224 -6.50 9.68 0.92
CA LEU A 224 -6.44 8.68 -0.17
C LEU A 224 -7.69 8.69 -1.05
N TYR A 225 -8.85 9.10 -0.52
CA TYR A 225 -10.12 8.87 -1.20
C TYR A 225 -10.20 9.48 -2.61
N PRO A 226 -9.75 10.72 -2.88
CA PRO A 226 -9.86 11.29 -4.23
C PRO A 226 -9.13 10.47 -5.29
N GLY A 227 -7.90 10.01 -5.04
CA GLY A 227 -7.16 9.22 -6.02
C GLY A 227 -7.77 7.85 -6.26
N VAL A 228 -8.28 7.19 -5.22
CA VAL A 228 -8.95 5.88 -5.36
C VAL A 228 -10.29 6.02 -6.05
N HIS A 229 -11.09 7.02 -5.67
CA HIS A 229 -12.36 7.32 -6.32
C HIS A 229 -12.17 7.63 -7.80
N LEU A 230 -11.15 8.44 -8.15
CA LEU A 230 -10.85 8.78 -9.54
C LEU A 230 -10.33 7.57 -10.32
N ALA A 231 -9.47 6.74 -9.74
CA ALA A 231 -9.01 5.49 -10.36
C ALA A 231 -10.19 4.55 -10.67
N TRP A 232 -11.13 4.40 -9.73
CA TRP A 232 -12.37 3.64 -9.92
C TRP A 232 -13.26 4.23 -11.01
N LYS A 233 -13.57 5.53 -10.90
CA LYS A 233 -14.47 6.25 -11.81
C LYS A 233 -13.94 6.30 -13.24
N LYS A 234 -12.62 6.40 -13.40
CA LYS A 234 -11.95 6.41 -14.71
C LYS A 234 -11.52 5.03 -15.18
N ARG A 235 -11.63 4.00 -14.33
CA ARG A 235 -11.11 2.65 -14.58
C ARG A 235 -9.63 2.66 -15.00
N ASP A 236 -8.84 3.48 -14.31
CA ASP A 236 -7.43 3.73 -14.63
C ASP A 236 -6.58 3.82 -13.36
N ILE A 237 -5.91 2.72 -13.02
CA ILE A 237 -5.10 2.61 -11.81
C ILE A 237 -3.87 3.53 -11.81
N ARG A 238 -3.46 4.05 -12.97
CA ARG A 238 -2.31 4.95 -13.05
C ARG A 238 -2.52 6.23 -12.23
N ILE A 239 -3.77 6.65 -12.03
CA ILE A 239 -4.12 7.80 -11.19
C ILE A 239 -3.73 7.53 -9.74
N SER A 240 -4.13 6.38 -9.19
CA SER A 240 -3.83 6.04 -7.80
C SER A 240 -2.36 5.65 -7.60
N ILE A 241 -1.71 5.02 -8.60
CA ILE A 241 -0.25 4.79 -8.60
C ILE A 241 0.53 6.12 -8.58
N GLY A 242 0.12 7.09 -9.40
CA GLY A 242 0.77 8.41 -9.39
C GLY A 242 0.56 9.17 -8.08
N MET A 243 -0.56 8.94 -7.38
CA MET A 243 -0.83 9.54 -6.08
C MET A 243 -0.06 8.83 -4.96
N HIS A 244 -0.30 7.54 -4.75
CA HIS A 244 0.12 6.83 -3.54
C HIS A 244 1.61 6.48 -3.56
N PRO A 245 2.11 5.57 -4.44
CA PRO A 245 3.55 5.41 -4.66
C PRO A 245 4.27 6.73 -5.00
N GLY A 246 3.63 7.64 -5.76
CA GLY A 246 4.23 8.93 -6.08
C GLY A 246 4.50 9.83 -4.86
N SER A 247 3.55 9.91 -3.93
CA SER A 247 3.74 10.68 -2.68
C SER A 247 4.75 9.99 -1.77
N ALA A 248 4.74 8.66 -1.68
CA ALA A 248 5.73 7.91 -0.91
C ALA A 248 7.16 8.15 -1.44
N LEU A 249 7.34 8.17 -2.76
CA LEU A 249 8.62 8.43 -3.40
C LEU A 249 9.09 9.86 -3.14
N LEU A 250 8.19 10.84 -3.30
CA LEU A 250 8.48 12.24 -3.02
C LEU A 250 8.98 12.43 -1.59
N LEU A 251 8.24 11.92 -0.60
CA LEU A 251 8.61 12.03 0.81
C LEU A 251 9.92 11.30 1.13
N THR A 252 10.13 10.13 0.51
CA THR A 252 11.38 9.37 0.67
C THR A 252 12.59 10.15 0.14
N VAL A 253 12.48 10.74 -1.05
CA VAL A 253 13.56 11.54 -1.65
C VAL A 253 13.86 12.77 -0.79
N VAL A 254 12.83 13.49 -0.35
CA VAL A 254 12.99 14.65 0.55
C VAL A 254 13.67 14.22 1.86
N GLY A 255 13.26 13.10 2.47
CA GLY A 255 13.85 12.57 3.69
C GLY A 255 15.33 12.18 3.52
N VAL A 256 15.68 11.50 2.42
CA VAL A 256 17.07 11.14 2.10
C VAL A 256 17.93 12.40 1.96
N ILE A 257 17.46 13.41 1.22
CA ILE A 257 18.19 14.67 1.02
C ILE A 257 18.38 15.39 2.36
N ALA A 258 17.33 15.48 3.17
CA ALA A 258 17.40 16.12 4.48
C ALA A 258 18.46 15.47 5.39
N VAL A 259 18.42 14.13 5.51
CA VAL A 259 19.41 13.38 6.31
C VAL A 259 20.82 13.51 5.73
N ALA A 260 20.98 13.50 4.41
CA ALA A 260 22.29 13.68 3.76
C ALA A 260 22.88 15.08 4.03
N MET A 261 22.03 16.10 4.12
CA MET A 261 22.41 17.48 4.47
C MET A 261 22.62 17.69 5.98
N GLY A 262 22.55 16.64 6.80
CA GLY A 262 22.66 16.73 8.25
C GLY A 262 21.44 17.36 8.93
N ARG A 263 20.32 17.52 8.21
CA ARG A 263 19.04 17.98 8.76
C ARG A 263 18.26 16.77 9.27
N THR A 264 18.60 16.31 10.47
CA THR A 264 17.91 15.18 11.13
C THR A 264 16.64 15.62 11.88
N SER A 265 16.40 16.93 12.01
CA SER A 265 15.15 17.52 12.48
C SER A 265 14.51 18.31 11.32
N LEU A 266 13.40 17.83 10.78
CA LEU A 266 12.45 18.61 9.99
C LEU A 266 11.24 18.95 10.86
#